data_AF-A0A1V6C1J7-F1
#
_entry.id   AF-A0A1V6C1J7-F1
#
_cell.length_a   1.000
_cell.length_b   1.000
_cell.length_c   1.000
_cell.angle_alpha   90.00
_cell.angle_beta   90.00
_cell.angle_gamma   90.00
#
_symmetry.space_group_name_H-M   'P 1'
#
loop_
_entity.id
_entity.type
_entity.pdbx_description
1 polymer ?
#
loop_
_entity_poly.entity_id
_entity_poly.type
_entity_poly.pdbx_seq_one_letter_code
_entity_poly.pdbx_strand_id
1 'polypeptide(L)'
;MRKGTIITIVTILATICLCILAGYIVVRPSEVDTLLKQGVLPRLISWSCLIVGSYGLARGRFSFIVTVMFFAISFFFAYIGVHTPFIKTFY
;
A
#
# COMPACT_ATOMS: atom_id res chain seq x y z
N MET A 1 2.87 27.67 -5.75
CA MET A 1 2.21 26.40 -6.15
C MET A 1 1.44 25.87 -4.96
N ARG A 2 0.14 25.57 -5.09
CA ARG A 2 -0.75 25.25 -3.95
C ARG A 2 -0.40 23.87 -3.40
N LYS A 3 -0.19 23.74 -2.09
CA LYS A 3 0.17 22.48 -1.39
C LYS A 3 -0.72 21.28 -1.78
N GLY A 4 -1.98 21.53 -2.13
CA GLY A 4 -2.91 20.51 -2.62
C GLY A 4 -2.54 19.88 -3.98
N THR A 5 -1.86 20.60 -4.87
CA THR A 5 -1.44 20.08 -6.18
C THR A 5 -0.38 18.98 -6.03
N ILE A 6 0.59 19.18 -5.12
CA ILE A 6 1.66 18.21 -4.84
C ILE A 6 1.05 16.92 -4.27
N ILE A 7 0.15 17.05 -3.29
CA ILE A 7 -0.54 15.92 -2.66
C ILE A 7 -1.33 15.12 -3.71
N THR A 8 -1.99 15.80 -4.64
CA THR A 8 -2.77 15.15 -5.71
C THR A 8 -1.87 14.39 -6.68
N ILE A 9 -0.74 14.98 -7.09
CA ILE A 9 0.25 14.33 -7.98
C ILE A 9 0.82 13.06 -7.34
N VAL A 10 1.20 13.14 -6.05
CA VAL A 10 1.72 11.98 -5.30
C VAL A 10 0.70 10.84 -5.23
N THR A 11 -0.58 11.15 -5.00
CA THR A 11 -1.61 10.10 -5.01
C THR A 11 -1.87 9.49 -6.37
N ILE A 12 -1.81 10.27 -7.44
CA ILE A 12 -2.00 9.76 -8.80
C ILE A 12 -0.86 8.80 -9.14
N LEU A 13 0.39 9.18 -8.85
CA LEU A 13 1.55 8.33 -9.04
C LEU A 13 1.47 7.04 -8.22
N ALA A 14 1.05 7.12 -6.95
CA ALA A 14 0.88 5.94 -6.10
C ALA A 14 -0.21 5.00 -6.63
N THR A 15 -1.33 5.54 -7.12
CA THR A 15 -2.42 4.76 -7.72
C THR A 15 -1.96 4.07 -9.00
N ILE A 16 -1.24 4.78 -9.87
CA ILE A 16 -0.69 4.22 -11.11
C ILE A 16 0.27 3.07 -10.80
N CYS A 17 1.18 3.25 -9.84
CA CYS A 17 2.11 2.20 -9.40
C CYS A 17 1.38 0.96 -8.90
N LEU A 18 0.28 1.13 -8.16
CA LEU A 18 -0.55 0.06 -7.64
C LEU A 18 -1.29 -0.69 -8.77
N CYS A 19 -1.82 0.02 -9.76
CA CYS A 19 -2.43 -0.57 -10.94
C CYS A 19 -1.43 -1.38 -11.78
N ILE A 20 -0.21 -0.87 -11.96
CA ILE A 20 0.87 -1.58 -12.67
C ILE A 20 1.24 -2.86 -11.90
N LEU A 21 1.36 -2.79 -10.58
CA LEU A 21 1.66 -3.94 -9.73
C LEU A 21 0.54 -4.99 -9.81
N ALA A 22 -0.73 -4.56 -9.73
CA ALA A 22 -1.88 -5.44 -9.87
C ALA A 22 -1.92 -6.12 -11.25
N GLY A 23 -1.65 -5.36 -12.31
CA GLY A 23 -1.54 -5.91 -13.67
C GLY A 23 -0.39 -6.92 -13.80
N TYR A 24 0.76 -6.63 -13.18
CA TYR A 24 1.92 -7.53 -13.17
C TYR A 24 1.62 -8.85 -12.45
N ILE A 25 0.94 -8.80 -11.29
CA ILE A 25 0.50 -9.98 -10.53
C ILE A 25 -0.45 -10.86 -11.35
N VAL A 26 -1.38 -10.24 -12.08
CA VAL A 26 -2.34 -10.96 -12.93
C VAL A 26 -1.65 -11.66 -14.11
N VAL A 27 -0.63 -11.01 -14.70
CA VAL A 27 0.10 -11.56 -15.86
C VAL A 27 1.13 -12.62 -15.44
N ARG A 28 1.73 -12.49 -14.25
CA ARG A 28 2.80 -13.37 -13.76
C ARG A 28 2.53 -13.87 -12.34
N PRO A 29 1.51 -14.72 -12.14
CA PRO A 29 1.16 -15.24 -10.82
C PRO A 29 2.30 -16.05 -10.17
N SER A 30 3.16 -16.70 -10.97
CA SER A 30 4.30 -17.49 -10.48
C SER A 30 5.41 -16.66 -9.84
N GLU A 31 5.51 -15.36 -10.15
CA GLU A 31 6.51 -14.46 -9.56
C GLU A 31 6.00 -13.79 -8.27
N VAL A 32 4.70 -13.92 -7.97
CA VAL A 32 4.06 -13.36 -6.78
C VAL A 32 4.64 -13.96 -5.51
N ASP A 33 4.87 -15.26 -5.50
CA ASP A 33 5.52 -15.94 -4.38
C ASP A 33 6.88 -15.31 -4.12
N THR A 34 7.72 -15.13 -5.14
CA THR A 34 9.04 -14.48 -4.97
C THR A 34 8.93 -13.06 -4.41
N LEU A 35 7.95 -12.26 -4.87
CA LEU A 35 7.71 -10.90 -4.40
C LEU A 35 7.19 -10.85 -2.95
N LEU A 36 6.38 -11.84 -2.56
CA LEU A 36 5.99 -12.09 -1.18
C LEU A 36 7.21 -12.51 -0.35
N LYS A 37 8.05 -13.42 -0.88
CA LYS A 37 9.23 -13.97 -0.19
C LYS A 37 10.25 -12.89 0.16
N GLN A 38 10.42 -11.93 -0.74
CA GLN A 38 11.31 -10.78 -0.57
C GLN A 38 10.70 -9.65 0.26
N GLY A 39 9.43 -9.74 0.65
CA GLY A 39 8.72 -8.69 1.39
C GLY A 39 8.45 -7.43 0.57
N VAL A 40 8.60 -7.48 -0.75
CA VAL A 40 8.37 -6.35 -1.66
C VAL A 40 6.87 -6.05 -1.75
N LEU A 41 6.06 -7.10 -1.88
CA LEU A 41 4.61 -6.98 -1.95
C LEU A 41 3.98 -6.36 -0.70
N PRO A 42 4.23 -6.85 0.53
CA PRO A 42 3.68 -6.23 1.73
C PRO A 42 4.18 -4.80 1.93
N ARG A 43 5.44 -4.48 1.61
CA ARG A 43 5.91 -3.09 1.63
C ARG A 43 5.09 -2.21 0.69
N LEU A 44 4.90 -2.61 -0.56
CA LEU A 44 4.11 -1.85 -1.54
C LEU A 44 2.68 -1.59 -1.04
N ILE A 45 2.01 -2.61 -0.51
CA ILE A 45 0.67 -2.47 0.09
C ILE A 45 0.69 -1.46 1.24
N SER A 46 1.72 -1.52 2.10
CA SER A 46 1.88 -0.57 3.20
C SER A 46 2.01 0.87 2.72
N TRP A 47 2.89 1.14 1.74
CA TRP A 47 3.09 2.48 1.18
C TRP A 47 1.81 2.99 0.52
N SER A 48 1.09 2.14 -0.20
CA SER A 48 -0.19 2.49 -0.81
C SER A 48 -1.24 2.89 0.23
N CYS A 49 -1.41 2.10 1.29
CA CYS A 49 -2.33 2.42 2.38
C CYS A 49 -1.95 3.72 3.08
N LEU A 50 -0.66 3.96 3.30
CA LEU A 50 -0.16 5.20 3.92
C LEU A 50 -0.50 6.43 3.08
N ILE A 51 -0.23 6.36 1.77
CA ILE A 51 -0.45 7.47 0.84
C ILE A 51 -1.94 7.77 0.71
N VAL A 52 -2.77 6.74 0.54
CA VAL A 52 -4.23 6.88 0.41
C VAL A 52 -4.85 7.40 1.71
N GLY A 53 -4.45 6.85 2.86
CA GLY A 53 -4.91 7.32 4.18
C GLY A 53 -4.52 8.78 4.45
N SER A 54 -3.27 9.14 4.17
CA SER A 54 -2.77 10.51 4.32
C SER A 54 -3.47 11.50 3.39
N TYR A 55 -3.72 11.11 2.14
CA TYR A 55 -4.46 11.94 1.18
C TYR A 55 -5.91 12.15 1.58
N GLY A 56 -6.61 11.08 1.96
CA GLY A 56 -8.00 11.13 2.37
C GLY A 56 -8.19 12.03 3.60
N LEU A 57 -7.24 11.98 4.54
CA LEU A 57 -7.19 12.89 5.69
C LEU A 57 -6.92 14.34 5.26
N ALA A 58 -5.89 14.58 4.44
CA ALA A 58 -5.48 15.92 4.01
C ALA A 58 -6.58 16.66 3.20
N ARG A 59 -7.48 15.92 2.54
CA ARG A 59 -8.59 16.47 1.76
C ARG A 59 -9.92 16.48 2.53
N GLY A 60 -9.95 16.01 3.78
CA GLY A 60 -11.18 15.87 4.57
C GLY A 60 -12.20 14.93 3.92
N ARG A 61 -11.74 14.00 3.08
CA ARG A 61 -12.58 13.05 2.33
C ARG A 61 -12.85 11.78 3.12
N PHE A 62 -11.94 11.41 4.01
CA PHE A 62 -12.09 10.24 4.88
C PHE A 62 -12.43 10.66 6.31
N SER A 63 -13.30 9.87 6.94
CA SER A 63 -13.52 9.94 8.39
C SER A 63 -12.22 9.58 9.12
N PHE A 64 -12.02 10.18 10.29
CA PHE A 64 -10.88 9.89 11.15
C PHE A 64 -10.68 8.38 11.37
N ILE A 65 -11.78 7.63 11.56
CA ILE A 65 -11.75 6.18 11.76
C ILE A 65 -11.17 5.47 10.52
N VAL A 66 -11.63 5.84 9.32
CA VAL A 66 -11.16 5.26 8.06
C VAL A 66 -9.67 5.53 7.88
N THR A 67 -9.23 6.76 8.17
CA THR A 67 -7.81 7.11 8.14
C THR A 67 -7.00 6.26 9.11
N VAL A 68 -7.43 6.11 10.36
CA VAL A 68 -6.75 5.27 11.35
C VAL A 68 -6.65 3.81 10.89
N MET A 69 -7.69 3.27 10.25
CA MET A 69 -7.63 1.92 9.68
C MET A 69 -6.57 1.81 8.58
N PHE A 70 -6.49 2.79 7.66
CA PHE A 70 -5.43 2.80 6.64
C PHE A 70 -4.02 2.88 7.24
N PHE A 71 -3.83 3.67 8.29
CA PHE A 71 -2.55 3.74 9.01
C PHE A 71 -2.23 2.44 9.75
N ALA A 72 -3.23 1.80 10.37
CA ALA A 72 -3.05 0.51 11.05
C ALA A 72 -2.68 -0.61 10.06
N ILE A 73 -3.34 -0.66 8.90
CA ILE A 73 -3.02 -1.61 7.82
C ILE A 73 -1.61 -1.33 7.28
N SER A 74 -1.26 -0.06 7.06
CA SER A 74 0.08 0.32 6.63
C SER A 74 1.15 -0.11 7.64
N PHE A 75 0.93 0.14 8.93
CA PHE A 75 1.85 -0.25 9.99
C PHE A 75 1.99 -1.78 10.09
N PHE A 76 0.86 -2.50 9.98
CA PHE A 76 0.85 -3.96 9.94
C PHE A 76 1.74 -4.46 8.80
N PHE A 77 1.53 -4.03 7.56
CA PHE A 77 2.31 -4.52 6.43
C PHE A 77 3.77 -4.02 6.39
N ALA A 78 4.07 -2.86 6.97
CA ALA A 78 5.44 -2.35 7.07
C ALA A 78 6.31 -3.14 8.06
N TYR A 79 5.74 -3.47 9.23
CA TYR A 79 6.51 -4.01 10.36
C TYR A 79 6.09 -5.43 10.72
N ILE A 80 4.79 -5.68 10.85
CA ILE A 80 4.27 -6.93 11.38
C ILE A 80 4.20 -8.01 10.28
N GLY A 81 3.82 -7.65 9.06
CA GLY A 81 3.65 -8.54 7.91
C GLY A 81 4.91 -9.27 7.51
N VAL A 82 6.08 -8.64 7.67
CA VAL A 82 7.40 -9.27 7.42
C VAL A 82 7.74 -10.33 8.48
N HIS A 83 7.21 -10.18 9.70
CA HIS A 83 7.53 -11.04 10.84
C HIS A 83 6.42 -12.04 11.20
N THR A 84 5.20 -11.86 10.71
CA THR A 84 4.09 -12.78 10.97
C THR A 84 4.23 -14.10 10.22
N PRO A 85 4.24 -15.25 10.92
CA PRO A 85 4.44 -16.56 10.31
C PRO A 85 3.26 -17.05 9.46
N PHE A 86 2.10 -16.38 9.46
CA PHE A 86 0.97 -16.76 8.60
C PHE A 86 1.29 -16.66 7.09
N ILE A 87 2.24 -15.82 6.68
CA ILE A 87 2.73 -15.80 5.29
C ILE A 87 3.72 -16.97 5.07
N LYS A 88 4.53 -17.34 6.07
CA LYS A 88 5.43 -18.51 5.99
C LYS A 88 4.70 -19.84 5.85
N THR A 89 3.40 -19.93 6.16
CA THR A 89 2.63 -21.17 6.00
C THR A 89 2.07 -21.35 4.60
N PHE A 90 2.13 -20.32 3.73
CA PHE A 90 1.88 -20.42 2.29
C PHE A 90 3.19 -20.48 1.47
N TYR A 91 4.37 -20.58 2.12
CA TYR A 91 5.71 -20.58 1.50
C TYR A 91 6.18 -21.94 0.98
#